data_AF-A0AA40G0C6-F1
#
_entry.id   AF-A0AA40G0C6-F1
#
_cell.length_a   1.000
_cell.length_b   1.000
_cell.length_c   1.000
_cell.angle_alpha   90.00
_cell.angle_beta   90.00
_cell.angle_gamma   90.00
#
_symmetry.space_group_name_H-M   'P 1'
#
loop_
_entity.id
_entity.type
_entity.pdbx_description
1 polymer ?
#
loop_
_entity_poly.entity_id
_entity_poly.type
_entity_poly.pdbx_seq_one_letter_code
_entity_poly.pdbx_strand_id
1 'polypeptide(L)'
;MAKLVTEIVSVLAAKAKPAIRNTIYYGKVELVPPKVSDIPAIRNGFSNLISAAKNKRFLDLSVREVWLNTLVGIEVLCWFFVGECIGKRHLIGYKV
;
A
#
# COMPACT_ATOMS: atom_id res chain seq x y z
N MET A 1 3.11 -37.03 -16.79
CA MET A 1 3.66 -35.87 -16.06
C MET A 1 3.26 -34.54 -16.69
N ALA A 2 3.65 -34.23 -17.94
CA ALA A 2 3.31 -32.94 -18.57
C ALA A 2 1.80 -32.61 -18.63
N LYS A 3 0.95 -33.58 -19.02
CA LYS A 3 -0.52 -33.40 -19.03
C LYS A 3 -1.12 -33.14 -17.64
N LEU A 4 -0.57 -33.74 -16.60
CA LEU A 4 -1.08 -33.59 -15.24
C LEU A 4 -0.68 -32.23 -14.65
N VAL A 5 0.52 -31.73 -15.00
CA VAL A 5 0.96 -30.36 -14.66
C VAL A 5 0.09 -29.32 -15.35
N THR A 6 -0.26 -29.50 -16.63
CA THR A 6 -1.13 -28.55 -17.36
C THR A 6 -2.55 -28.51 -16.79
N GLU A 7 -3.10 -29.64 -16.33
CA GLU A 7 -4.42 -29.69 -15.66
C GLU A 7 -4.39 -29.02 -14.28
N ILE A 8 -3.32 -29.20 -13.50
CA ILE A 8 -3.19 -28.51 -12.21
C ILE A 8 -3.10 -27.00 -12.42
N VAL A 9 -2.33 -26.55 -13.42
CA VAL A 9 -2.20 -25.12 -13.75
C VAL A 9 -3.55 -24.53 -14.20
N SER A 10 -4.33 -25.24 -15.02
CA SER A 10 -5.64 -24.77 -15.49
C SER A 10 -6.64 -24.63 -14.33
N VAL A 11 -6.64 -25.59 -13.39
CA VAL A 11 -7.49 -25.55 -12.19
C VAL A 11 -7.05 -24.42 -11.25
N LEU A 12 -5.75 -24.24 -11.04
CA LEU A 12 -5.22 -23.15 -10.21
C LEU A 12 -5.54 -21.78 -10.83
N ALA A 13 -5.39 -21.63 -12.15
CA ALA A 13 -5.76 -20.42 -12.86
C ALA A 13 -7.26 -20.12 -12.72
N ALA A 14 -8.12 -21.14 -12.87
CA ALA A 14 -9.56 -20.99 -12.69
C ALA A 14 -9.93 -20.54 -11.27
N LYS A 15 -9.25 -21.07 -10.25
CA LYS A 15 -9.45 -20.69 -8.84
C LYS A 15 -8.88 -19.32 -8.48
N ALA A 16 -7.75 -18.93 -9.07
CA ALA A 16 -7.10 -17.65 -8.78
C ALA A 16 -7.78 -16.46 -9.50
N LYS A 17 -8.45 -16.71 -10.63
CA LYS A 17 -9.14 -15.70 -11.45
C LYS A 17 -10.06 -14.75 -10.66
N PRO A 18 -10.97 -15.22 -9.78
CA PRO A 18 -11.81 -14.31 -9.00
C PRO A 18 -11.03 -13.45 -8.01
N ALA A 19 -10.00 -14.00 -7.34
CA ALA A 19 -9.18 -13.26 -6.39
C ALA A 19 -8.40 -12.13 -7.10
N ILE A 20 -7.75 -12.46 -8.22
CA ILE A 20 -7.02 -11.48 -9.04
C ILE A 20 -7.96 -10.40 -9.56
N ARG A 21 -9.19 -10.76 -9.98
CA ARG A 21 -10.18 -9.78 -10.44
C ARG A 21 -10.53 -8.78 -9.34
N ASN A 22 -10.74 -9.24 -8.12
CA ASN A 22 -11.03 -8.37 -6.98
C ASN A 22 -9.83 -7.48 -6.65
N THR A 23 -8.61 -8.03 -6.62
CA THR A 23 -7.38 -7.24 -6.40
C THR A 23 -7.21 -6.15 -7.46
N ILE A 24 -7.46 -6.46 -8.74
CA ILE A 24 -7.40 -5.46 -9.82
C ILE A 24 -8.50 -4.41 -9.65
N TYR A 25 -9.71 -4.81 -9.28
CA TYR A 25 -10.81 -3.87 -9.08
C TYR A 25 -10.51 -2.85 -7.98
N TYR A 26 -10.09 -3.30 -6.80
CA TYR A 26 -9.73 -2.40 -5.70
C TYR A 26 -8.42 -1.64 -5.96
N GLY A 27 -7.43 -2.28 -6.59
CA GLY A 27 -6.18 -1.62 -6.96
C GLY A 27 -6.38 -0.43 -7.90
N LYS A 28 -7.41 -0.45 -8.74
CA LYS A 28 -7.74 0.68 -9.64
C LYS A 28 -8.34 1.89 -8.94
N VAL A 29 -8.84 1.75 -7.71
CA VAL A 29 -9.43 2.87 -6.97
C VAL A 29 -8.54 3.32 -5.83
N GLU A 30 -7.87 2.39 -5.15
CA GLU A 30 -7.03 2.70 -3.97
C GLU A 30 -5.56 2.95 -4.31
N LEU A 31 -5.00 2.27 -5.32
CA LEU A 31 -3.56 2.31 -5.63
C LEU A 31 -3.22 3.18 -6.85
N VAL A 32 -4.19 3.94 -7.35
CA VAL A 32 -3.97 4.84 -8.48
C VAL A 32 -3.31 6.12 -7.98
N PRO A 33 -2.29 6.65 -8.69
CA PRO A 33 -1.66 7.90 -8.32
C PRO A 33 -2.71 9.03 -8.24
N PRO A 34 -2.61 9.91 -7.23
CA PRO A 34 -3.58 10.97 -7.01
C PRO A 34 -3.63 11.91 -8.22
N LYS A 35 -4.80 12.52 -8.45
CA LYS A 35 -4.93 13.53 -9.50
C LYS A 35 -4.30 14.83 -9.02
N VAL A 36 -3.86 15.66 -9.96
CA VAL A 36 -3.30 16.99 -9.67
C VAL A 36 -4.30 17.87 -8.91
N SER A 37 -5.60 17.66 -9.14
CA SER A 37 -6.70 18.32 -8.41
C SER A 37 -6.71 18.03 -6.91
N ASP A 38 -6.12 16.91 -6.47
CA ASP A 38 -6.19 16.45 -5.09
C ASP A 38 -5.02 17.00 -4.25
N ILE A 39 -3.98 17.54 -4.89
CA ILE A 39 -2.79 18.11 -4.25
C ILE A 39 -3.13 19.20 -3.22
N PRO A 40 -4.04 20.17 -3.49
CA PRO A 40 -4.41 21.17 -2.49
C PRO A 40 -5.04 20.55 -1.23
N ALA A 41 -5.87 19.52 -1.38
CA ALA A 41 -6.49 18.82 -0.26
C ALA A 41 -5.44 18.09 0.59
N ILE A 42 -4.47 17.42 -0.07
CA ILE A 42 -3.34 16.76 0.59
C ILE A 42 -2.52 17.78 1.40
N ARG A 43 -2.16 18.92 0.80
CA ARG A 43 -1.41 19.99 1.48
C ARG A 43 -2.14 20.52 2.71
N ASN A 44 -3.46 20.72 2.61
CA ASN A 44 -4.29 21.14 3.73
C ASN A 44 -4.31 20.07 4.84
N GLY A 45 -4.40 18.79 4.48
CA GLY A 45 -4.30 17.67 5.42
C GLY A 45 -2.99 17.67 6.21
N PHE A 46 -1.85 17.85 5.53
CA PHE A 46 -0.55 17.98 6.19
C PHE A 46 -0.46 19.20 7.11
N SER A 47 -0.97 20.36 6.68
CA SER A 47 -0.99 21.57 7.51
C SER A 47 -1.78 21.36 8.81
N ASN A 48 -2.94 20.67 8.72
CA ASN A 48 -3.75 20.32 9.87
C ASN A 48 -3.04 19.35 10.82
N LEU A 49 -2.30 18.37 10.27
CA LEU A 49 -1.53 17.43 11.06
C LEU A 49 -0.41 18.12 11.85
N ILE A 50 0.32 19.05 11.21
CA ILE A 50 1.35 19.88 11.85
C ILE A 50 0.73 20.73 12.96
N SER A 51 -0.41 21.35 12.69
CA SER A 51 -1.11 22.19 13.67
C SER A 51 -1.61 21.36 14.87
N ALA A 52 -2.14 20.17 14.62
CA ALA A 52 -2.56 19.23 15.66
C ALA A 52 -1.38 18.76 16.53
N ALA A 53 -0.21 18.53 15.93
CA ALA A 53 1.01 18.18 16.65
C ALA A 53 1.50 19.35 17.54
N LYS A 54 1.52 20.58 17.01
CA LYS A 54 1.87 21.79 17.78
C LYS A 54 0.95 22.02 18.98
N ASN A 55 -0.34 21.81 18.78
CA ASN A 55 -1.36 22.00 19.80
C ASN A 55 -1.50 20.81 20.76
N LYS A 56 -0.60 19.80 20.68
CA LYS A 56 -0.61 18.59 21.52
C LYS A 56 -1.90 17.76 21.46
N ARG A 57 -2.68 17.91 20.39
CA ARG A 57 -3.97 17.22 20.21
C ARG A 57 -3.83 15.70 20.04
N PHE A 58 -2.60 15.20 19.87
CA PHE A 58 -2.31 13.77 19.87
C PHE A 58 -2.48 13.12 21.26
N LEU A 59 -2.50 13.91 22.35
CA LEU A 59 -2.74 13.41 23.70
C LEU A 59 -4.22 13.06 23.95
N ASP A 60 -5.14 13.66 23.18
CA ASP A 60 -6.58 13.43 23.29
C ASP A 60 -7.05 12.21 22.49
N LEU A 61 -6.16 11.53 21.76
CA LEU A 61 -6.49 10.39 20.92
C LEU A 61 -6.62 9.11 21.75
N SER A 62 -7.60 8.28 21.41
CA SER A 62 -7.71 6.94 21.99
C SER A 62 -6.58 6.03 21.52
N VAL A 63 -6.21 5.03 22.33
CA VAL A 63 -5.15 4.05 21.99
C VAL A 63 -5.44 3.34 20.66
N ARG A 64 -6.71 3.06 20.37
CA ARG A 64 -7.12 2.44 19.10
C ARG A 64 -6.78 3.32 17.91
N GLU A 65 -7.04 4.62 17.98
CA GLU A 65 -6.77 5.56 16.90
C GLU A 65 -5.27 5.75 16.70
N VAL A 66 -4.51 5.87 17.79
CA VAL A 66 -3.05 5.95 17.75
C VAL A 66 -2.47 4.70 17.07
N TRP A 67 -2.98 3.52 17.44
CA TRP A 67 -2.54 2.26 16.85
C TRP A 67 -2.84 2.18 15.34
N LEU A 68 -4.06 2.54 14.93
CA LEU A 68 -4.44 2.58 13.51
C LEU A 68 -3.55 3.54 12.70
N ASN A 69 -3.35 4.76 13.20
CA ASN A 69 -2.50 5.76 12.54
C ASN A 69 -1.04 5.29 12.45
N THR A 70 -0.55 4.57 13.47
CA THR A 70 0.80 3.99 13.48
C THR A 70 0.94 2.92 12.41
N LEU A 71 -0.05 2.03 12.27
CA LEU A 71 -0.04 0.99 11.22
C LEU A 71 -0.04 1.58 9.81
N VAL A 72 -0.84 2.62 9.56
CA VAL A 72 -0.84 3.35 8.28
C VAL A 72 0.52 4.01 8.05
N GLY A 73 1.14 4.60 9.08
CA GLY A 73 2.48 5.17 9.00
C GLY A 73 3.54 4.13 8.60
N ILE A 74 3.47 2.94 9.18
CA ILE A 74 4.36 1.81 8.83
C ILE A 74 4.12 1.37 7.38
N GLU A 75 2.87 1.26 6.94
CA GLU A 75 2.54 0.89 5.56
C GLU A 75 3.18 1.84 4.54
N VAL A 76 3.09 3.16 4.77
CA VAL A 76 3.71 4.17 3.91
C VAL A 76 5.24 4.03 3.88
N LEU A 77 5.86 3.69 5.01
CA LEU A 77 7.31 3.39 5.06
C LEU A 77 7.67 2.13 4.28
N CYS A 78 6.86 1.07 4.35
CA CYS A 78 7.07 -0.15 3.56
C CYS A 78 7.05 0.14 2.05
N TRP A 79 6.21 1.06 1.58
CA TRP A 79 6.19 1.48 0.17
C TRP A 79 7.51 2.12 -0.29
N PHE A 80 8.24 2.82 0.59
CA PHE A 80 9.58 3.31 0.29
C PHE A 80 10.54 2.14 -0.02
N PHE A 81 10.53 1.10 0.80
CA PHE A 81 11.38 -0.10 0.58
C PHE A 81 10.99 -0.87 -0.67
N VAL A 82 9.70 -0.93 -1.03
CA VAL A 82 9.26 -1.49 -2.31
C VAL A 82 9.85 -0.69 -3.48
N GLY A 83 9.83 0.64 -3.39
CA GLY A 83 10.47 1.52 -4.38
C GLY A 83 11.98 1.30 -4.48
N GLU A 84 12.64 1.12 -3.34
CA GLU A 84 14.07 0.78 -3.27
C GLU A 84 14.37 -0.58 -3.95
N CYS A 85 13.56 -1.63 -3.71
CA CYS A 85 13.70 -2.91 -4.39
C CYS A 85 13.54 -2.79 -5.91
N ILE A 86 12.59 -1.96 -6.38
CA ILE A 86 12.41 -1.66 -7.81
C ILE A 86 13.64 -0.92 -8.36
N GLY A 87 14.16 0.07 -7.62
CA GLY A 87 15.33 0.85 -8.00
C GLY A 87 16.61 0.02 -8.12
N LYS A 88 16.83 -0.92 -7.20
CA LYS A 88 17.96 -1.88 -7.24
C LYS A 88 17.79 -2.97 -8.28
N ARG A 89 16.55 -3.25 -8.70
CA ARG A 89 16.16 -4.41 -9.52
C ARG A 89 16.56 -5.76 -8.89
N HIS A 90 16.65 -5.80 -7.56
CA HIS A 90 17.04 -6.99 -6.82
C HIS A 90 16.28 -7.04 -5.49
N LEU A 91 15.81 -8.23 -5.12
CA LEU A 91 15.00 -8.41 -3.91
C LEU A 91 15.85 -8.54 -2.64
N ILE A 92 17.13 -8.94 -2.76
CA ILE A 92 17.99 -9.25 -1.61
C ILE A 92 19.31 -8.51 -1.72
N GLY A 93 19.41 -7.32 -1.11
CA GLY A 93 20.65 -6.53 -1.14
C GLY A 93 21.01 -5.99 -2.54
N TYR A 94 22.10 -5.24 -2.60
CA TYR A 94 22.64 -4.75 -3.86
C TYR A 94 23.49 -5.83 -4.52
N LYS A 95 23.36 -5.97 -5.84
CA LYS A 95 24.29 -6.78 -6.63
C LYS A 95 25.59 -5.99 -6.76
N VAL A 96 26.52 -6.26 -5.85
CA VAL A 96 27.92 -5.79 -5.90
C VAL A 96 28.75 -6.66 -6.82
#